data_AF-A0A5C4P6G6-F1
#
_entry.id   AF-A0A5C4P6G6-F1
#
_cell.length_a   1.000
_cell.length_b   1.000
_cell.length_c   1.000
_cell.angle_alpha   90.00
_cell.angle_beta   90.00
_cell.angle_gamma   90.00
#
_symmetry.space_group_name_H-M   'P 1'
#
loop_
_entity.id
_entity.type
_entity.pdbx_description
1 polymer ?
#
loop_
_entity_poly.entity_id
_entity_poly.type
_entity_poly.pdbx_seq_one_letter_code
_entity_poly.pdbx_strand_id
1 'polypeptide(L)'
;MKHTAFAGLFISAALLASPVFAADNDLCTTKLQELQDKVTTLPATSESTAVDIKQQLANAKTAQTAGDEKKCVTEATQALSDVDKLRNEPKQ
;
A
#
# COMPACT_ATOMS: atom_id res chain seq x y z
N MET A 1 -13.71 24.62 44.82
CA MET A 1 -12.28 24.72 45.18
C MET A 1 -11.78 23.36 45.65
N LYS A 2 -10.96 22.69 44.84
CA LYS A 2 -10.02 21.60 45.21
C LYS A 2 -9.16 21.33 43.98
N HIS A 3 -7.98 21.94 44.01
CA HIS A 3 -6.95 21.85 42.98
C HIS A 3 -6.40 20.42 42.94
N THR A 4 -6.43 19.79 41.77
CA THR A 4 -5.55 18.65 41.48
C THR A 4 -4.65 19.05 40.32
N ALA A 5 -3.44 19.44 40.70
CA ALA A 5 -2.32 19.61 39.80
C ALA A 5 -1.93 18.22 39.28
N PHE A 6 -2.13 17.97 37.99
CA PHE A 6 -1.39 16.94 37.28
C PHE A 6 -0.39 17.64 36.37
N ALA A 7 0.82 17.74 36.93
CA ALA A 7 2.03 18.13 36.25
C ALA A 7 2.33 17.18 35.09
N GLY A 8 2.71 17.79 33.96
CA GLY A 8 3.63 17.27 32.96
C GLY A 8 3.59 15.78 32.65
N LEU A 9 2.68 15.36 31.77
CA LEU A 9 3.03 14.28 30.86
C LEU A 9 3.68 14.92 29.62
N PHE A 10 5.00 14.98 29.64
CA PHE A 10 5.81 15.10 28.44
C PHE A 10 5.40 13.96 27.51
N ILE A 11 4.49 14.24 26.56
CA ILE A 11 4.31 13.39 25.41
C ILE A 11 5.51 13.68 24.52
N SER A 12 6.57 12.93 24.77
CA SER A 12 7.62 12.66 23.82
C SER A 12 6.97 12.02 22.60
N ALA A 13 6.44 12.84 21.70
CA ALA A 13 6.15 12.47 20.32
C ALA A 13 7.48 12.31 19.56
N ALA A 14 8.36 11.48 20.09
CA ALA A 14 9.46 10.87 19.37
C ALA A 14 8.93 9.51 18.91
N LEU A 15 9.30 9.11 17.68
CA LEU A 15 8.98 7.84 17.01
C LEU A 15 7.80 7.81 16.02
N LEU A 16 7.58 8.87 15.23
CA LEU A 16 7.03 8.68 13.86
C LEU A 16 8.02 9.08 12.76
N ALA A 17 9.30 9.18 13.12
CA ALA A 17 10.39 9.22 12.16
C ALA A 17 11.35 8.08 12.47
N SER A 18 11.15 6.94 11.77
CA SER A 18 12.02 5.75 11.60
C SER A 18 11.62 4.51 12.44
N PRO A 19 11.44 3.30 11.85
CA PRO A 19 11.86 2.82 10.53
C PRO A 19 10.69 2.31 9.64
N VAL A 20 10.05 3.19 8.87
CA VAL A 20 9.42 2.80 7.59
C VAL A 20 10.55 2.72 6.56
N PHE A 21 11.48 1.79 6.78
CA PHE A 21 12.60 1.49 5.88
C PHE A 21 13.05 0.02 5.99
N ALA A 22 12.42 -0.76 6.89
CA ALA A 22 12.49 -2.22 6.91
C ALA A 22 11.09 -2.83 6.73
N ALA A 23 10.04 -2.09 7.11
CA ALA A 23 8.67 -2.46 6.79
C ALA A 23 8.39 -2.37 5.29
N ASP A 24 9.08 -1.55 4.50
CA ASP A 24 8.73 -1.37 3.08
C ASP A 24 9.00 -2.62 2.23
N ASN A 25 9.96 -3.48 2.57
CA ASN A 25 10.19 -4.75 1.88
C ASN A 25 9.03 -5.71 2.14
N ASP A 26 8.66 -5.86 3.41
CA ASP A 26 7.53 -6.69 3.83
C ASP A 26 6.20 -6.13 3.36
N LEU A 27 6.04 -4.80 3.36
CA LEU A 27 4.86 -4.08 2.90
C LEU A 27 4.73 -4.20 1.39
N CYS A 28 5.80 -3.98 0.63
CA CYS A 28 5.87 -4.20 -0.82
C CYS A 28 5.47 -5.64 -1.15
N THR A 29 6.05 -6.63 -0.47
CA THR A 29 5.72 -8.05 -0.67
C THR A 29 4.24 -8.33 -0.38
N THR A 30 3.74 -7.84 0.76
CA THR A 30 2.34 -8.01 1.17
C THR A 30 1.39 -7.35 0.17
N LYS A 31 1.70 -6.14 -0.29
CA LYS A 31 0.89 -5.39 -1.26
C LYS A 31 0.91 -6.00 -2.65
N LEU A 32 2.07 -6.49 -3.10
CA LEU A 32 2.21 -7.26 -4.34
C LEU A 32 1.36 -8.53 -4.31
N GLN A 33 1.37 -9.23 -3.18
CA GLN A 33 0.62 -10.46 -3.01
C GLN A 33 -0.89 -10.19 -2.97
N GLU A 34 -1.33 -9.19 -2.22
CA GLU A 34 -2.72 -8.71 -2.20
C GLU A 34 -3.19 -8.27 -3.60
N LEU A 35 -2.33 -7.56 -4.34
CA LEU A 35 -2.62 -7.11 -5.69
C LEU A 35 -2.78 -8.28 -6.66
N GLN A 36 -1.85 -9.25 -6.60
CA GLN A 36 -1.90 -10.45 -7.42
C GLN A 36 -3.21 -11.22 -7.18
N ASP A 37 -3.59 -11.39 -5.92
CA ASP A 37 -4.83 -12.05 -5.53
C ASP A 37 -6.05 -11.31 -6.13
N LYS A 38 -6.12 -9.99 -5.91
CA LYS A 38 -7.23 -9.19 -6.44
C LYS A 38 -7.29 -9.21 -7.98
N VAL A 39 -6.14 -9.15 -8.66
CA VAL A 39 -6.03 -9.26 -10.13
C VAL A 39 -6.53 -10.62 -10.63
N THR A 40 -6.23 -11.70 -9.91
CA THR A 40 -6.74 -13.03 -10.27
C THR A 40 -8.24 -13.18 -10.02
N THR A 41 -8.79 -12.41 -9.08
CA THR A 41 -10.24 -12.41 -8.76
C THR A 41 -11.05 -11.38 -9.55
N LEU A 42 -10.40 -10.48 -10.31
CA LEU A 42 -11.07 -9.46 -11.12
C LEU A 42 -11.91 -10.13 -12.23
N PRO A 43 -13.15 -9.67 -12.47
CA PRO A 43 -14.00 -10.22 -13.51
C PRO A 43 -13.43 -9.95 -14.90
N ALA A 44 -13.68 -10.86 -15.85
CA ALA A 44 -13.19 -10.75 -17.24
C ALA A 44 -13.65 -9.46 -17.97
N THR A 45 -14.64 -8.74 -17.46
CA THR A 45 -15.04 -7.43 -17.97
C THR A 45 -13.99 -6.33 -17.71
N SER A 46 -13.03 -6.58 -16.83
CA SER A 46 -11.99 -5.64 -16.42
C SER A 46 -10.71 -5.71 -17.28
N GLU A 47 -10.71 -6.43 -18.41
CA GLU A 47 -9.50 -6.76 -19.20
C GLU A 47 -8.60 -5.54 -19.47
N SER A 48 -9.16 -4.39 -19.89
CA SER A 48 -8.37 -3.21 -20.23
C SER A 48 -7.57 -2.70 -19.02
N THR A 49 -8.22 -2.53 -17.88
CA THR A 49 -7.55 -1.99 -16.68
C THR A 49 -6.75 -3.07 -15.95
N ALA A 50 -7.13 -4.34 -16.08
CA ALA A 50 -6.36 -5.47 -15.57
C ALA A 50 -4.99 -5.61 -16.26
N VAL A 51 -4.87 -5.20 -17.54
CA VAL A 51 -3.56 -5.12 -18.23
C VAL A 51 -2.67 -4.06 -17.58
N ASP A 52 -3.20 -2.85 -17.33
CA ASP A 52 -2.44 -1.77 -16.69
C ASP A 52 -1.96 -2.17 -15.29
N ILE A 53 -2.85 -2.79 -14.51
CA ILE A 53 -2.54 -3.26 -13.15
C ILE A 53 -1.47 -4.37 -13.18
N LYS A 54 -1.56 -5.32 -14.12
CA LYS A 54 -0.54 -6.37 -14.27
C LYS A 54 0.82 -5.77 -14.64
N GLN A 55 0.82 -4.72 -15.45
CA GLN A 55 2.05 -4.00 -15.80
C GLN A 55 2.64 -3.28 -14.58
N GLN A 56 1.82 -2.60 -13.78
CA GLN A 56 2.25 -1.97 -12.52
C GLN A 56 2.79 -3.02 -11.53
N LEU A 57 2.15 -4.19 -11.43
CA LEU A 57 2.62 -5.31 -10.61
C LEU A 57 4.01 -5.79 -11.06
N ALA A 58 4.24 -5.93 -12.37
CA ALA A 58 5.55 -6.31 -12.90
C ALA A 58 6.63 -5.25 -12.63
N ASN A 59 6.27 -3.97 -12.76
CA ASN A 59 7.17 -2.85 -12.45
C ASN A 59 7.51 -2.80 -10.95
N ALA A 60 6.53 -2.99 -10.08
CA ALA A 60 6.70 -3.04 -8.63
C ALA A 60 7.57 -4.23 -8.21
N LYS A 61 7.38 -5.42 -8.82
CA LYS A 61 8.24 -6.59 -8.61
C LYS A 61 9.67 -6.35 -9.07
N THR A 62 9.86 -5.67 -10.20
CA THR A 62 11.19 -5.29 -10.70
C THR A 62 11.86 -4.32 -9.72
N ALA A 63 11.13 -3.31 -9.22
CA ALA A 63 11.61 -2.39 -8.21
C ALA A 63 11.97 -3.10 -6.90
N GLN A 64 11.15 -4.07 -6.46
CA GLN A 64 11.46 -4.93 -5.32
C GLN A 64 12.79 -5.67 -5.51
N THR A 65 12.99 -6.31 -6.66
CA THR A 65 14.24 -7.03 -6.96
C THR A 65 15.45 -6.11 -7.13
N ALA A 66 15.22 -4.85 -7.51
CA ALA A 66 16.24 -3.82 -7.61
C ALA A 66 16.60 -3.20 -6.24
N GLY A 67 15.84 -3.51 -5.18
CA GLY A 67 16.00 -2.88 -3.86
C GLY A 67 15.34 -1.49 -3.76
N ASP A 68 14.58 -1.07 -4.77
CA ASP A 68 13.80 0.18 -4.79
C ASP A 68 12.43 -0.01 -4.12
N GLU A 69 12.45 -0.28 -2.81
CA GLU A 69 11.24 -0.52 -2.02
C GLU A 69 10.21 0.61 -2.11
N LYS A 70 10.66 1.88 -2.03
CA LYS A 70 9.74 3.03 -2.13
C LYS A 70 8.95 3.01 -3.42
N LYS A 71 9.64 2.73 -4.52
CA LYS A 71 9.01 2.65 -5.84
C LYS A 71 8.07 1.45 -5.89
N CYS A 72 8.47 0.30 -5.34
CA CYS A 72 7.56 -0.85 -5.23
C CYS A 72 6.28 -0.51 -4.45
N VAL A 73 6.40 0.06 -3.25
CA VAL A 73 5.25 0.38 -2.39
C VAL A 73 4.33 1.38 -3.08
N THR A 74 4.87 2.44 -3.71
CA THR A 74 4.06 3.41 -4.45
C THR A 74 3.33 2.75 -5.62
N GLU A 75 4.02 2.00 -6.46
CA GLU A 75 3.44 1.34 -7.64
C GLU A 75 2.39 0.29 -7.23
N ALA A 76 2.69 -0.54 -6.23
CA ALA A 76 1.78 -1.56 -5.72
C ALA A 76 0.54 -0.94 -5.04
N THR A 77 0.70 0.15 -4.28
CA THR A 77 -0.42 0.86 -3.64
C THR A 77 -1.31 1.55 -4.67
N GLN A 78 -0.71 2.13 -5.71
CA GLN A 78 -1.46 2.74 -6.82
C GLN A 78 -2.28 1.68 -7.55
N ALA A 79 -1.64 0.57 -7.93
CA ALA A 79 -2.30 -0.54 -8.59
C ALA A 79 -3.43 -1.15 -7.73
N LEU A 80 -3.22 -1.26 -6.42
CA LEU A 80 -4.26 -1.71 -5.49
C LEU A 80 -5.46 -0.77 -5.46
N SER A 81 -5.20 0.54 -5.46
CA SER A 81 -6.25 1.55 -5.51
C SER A 81 -7.04 1.48 -6.82
N ASP A 82 -6.36 1.22 -7.94
CA ASP A 82 -6.98 1.06 -9.25
C ASP A 82 -7.86 -0.21 -9.29
N VAL A 83 -7.39 -1.32 -8.71
CA VAL A 83 -8.17 -2.55 -8.55
C VAL A 83 -9.39 -2.35 -7.65
N ASP A 84 -9.20 -1.70 -6.51
CA ASP A 84 -10.29 -1.39 -5.59
C ASP A 84 -11.32 -0.48 -6.25
N LYS A 85 -10.87 0.48 -7.05
CA LYS A 85 -11.75 1.36 -7.83
C LYS A 85 -12.55 0.56 -8.86
N LEU A 86 -11.93 -0.33 -9.63
CA LEU A 86 -12.62 -1.21 -10.58
C LEU A 86 -13.67 -2.10 -9.90
N ARG A 87 -13.35 -2.60 -8.70
CA ARG A 87 -14.26 -3.45 -7.92
C ARG A 87 -15.42 -2.66 -7.35
N ASN A 88 -15.18 -1.41 -6.94
CA ASN A 88 -16.17 -0.53 -6.35
C ASN A 88 -16.91 0.34 -7.38
N GLU A 89 -16.47 0.37 -8.65
CA GLU A 89 -17.24 1.00 -9.71
C GLU A 89 -18.57 0.22 -9.85
N PRO A 90 -19.72 0.87 -9.60
CA PRO A 90 -20.99 0.23 -9.82
C PRO A 90 -21.07 -0.09 -11.31
N LYS A 91 -21.39 -1.34 -11.64
CA LYS A 91 -21.80 -1.72 -12.99
C LYS A 91 -22.97 -0.79 -13.37
N GLN A 92 -22.68 0.29 -14.10
CA GLN A 92 -23.70 1.13 -14.70
C GLN A 92 -24.36 0.38 -15.86
#